data_AF-A0A1H6J3J3-F1
#
_entry.id   AF-A0A1H6J3J3-F1
#
_cell.length_a   1.000
_cell.length_b   1.000
_cell.length_c   1.000
_cell.angle_alpha   90.00
_cell.angle_beta   90.00
_cell.angle_gamma   90.00
#
_symmetry.space_group_name_H-M   'P 1'
#
loop_
_entity.id
_entity.type
_entity.pdbx_description
1 polymer ?
#
loop_
_entity_poly.entity_id
_entity_poly.type
_entity_poly.pdbx_seq_one_letter_code
_entity_poly.pdbx_strand_id
1 'polypeptide(L)' 'MWPPSAVRTLGVVFFFLFGYGAKQKYLGAGQVRTCPRCHNTTQWNRMREFKQFTLFFVPVARWQRREFEVCGICGTAVPA' A
#
# COMPACT_ATOMS: atom_id res chain seq x y z
N MET A 1 8.48 17.54 13.47
CA MET A 1 8.15 17.34 12.04
C MET A 1 9.02 16.21 11.48
N TRP A 2 8.46 15.05 11.18
CA TRP A 2 9.15 13.90 10.58
C TRP A 2 8.46 13.58 9.25
N PRO A 3 9.16 13.34 8.12
CA PRO A 3 8.53 13.04 6.84
C PRO A 3 8.11 11.55 6.77
N PRO A 4 6.93 11.21 6.20
CA PRO A 4 6.46 9.83 6.09
C PRO A 4 6.92 9.20 4.77
N SER A 5 8.23 9.14 4.56
CA SER A 5 8.81 8.48 3.38
C SER A 5 10.11 7.74 3.71
N ALA A 6 10.11 7.04 4.85
CA ALA A 6 11.01 5.91 5.06
C ALA A 6 10.56 4.73 4.16
N VAL A 7 10.66 4.92 2.84
CA VAL A 7 10.86 3.81 1.92
C VAL A 7 12.23 3.27 2.29
N ARG A 8 12.24 2.25 3.14
CA ARG A 8 13.44 1.52 3.54
C ARG A 8 13.91 0.69 2.35
N THR A 9 14.41 1.38 1.32
CA THR A 9 15.23 0.78 0.28
C THR A 9 16.56 0.46 0.95
N LEU A 10 16.63 -0.68 1.64
CA LEU A 10 17.89 -1.31 2.01
C LEU A 10 18.54 -1.71 0.68
N GLY A 11 19.23 -0.76 0.06
CA GLY A 11 20.15 -1.02 -1.02
C GLY A 11 21.22 -1.94 -0.50
N VAL A 12 21.28 -3.16 -1.03
CA VAL A 12 22.49 -3.97 -0.95
C VAL A 12 22.89 -4.27 -2.38
N VAL A 13 24.05 -3.70 -2.69
CA VAL A 13 24.80 -3.75 -3.94
C VAL A 13 25.08 -5.20 -4.30
N PHE A 14 24.60 -5.65 -5.47
CA PHE A 14 25.24 -6.57 -6.43
C PHE A 14 24.15 -6.94 -7.47
N PHE A 15 24.39 -6.64 -8.76
CA PHE A 15 23.52 -6.90 -9.93
C PHE A 15 22.34 -5.92 -10.17
N PHE A 16 22.65 -4.83 -10.87
CA PHE A 16 21.76 -3.80 -11.46
C PHE A 16 20.63 -4.27 -12.40
N LEU A 17 20.28 -5.55 -12.38
CA LEU A 17 19.36 -6.11 -13.37
C LEU A 17 17.92 -6.08 -12.88
N PHE A 18 17.62 -6.31 -11.60
CA PHE A 18 16.24 -6.45 -11.13
C PHE A 18 15.98 -5.86 -9.74
N GLY A 19 14.74 -5.41 -9.54
CA GLY A 19 14.18 -4.93 -8.29
C GLY A 19 12.78 -5.51 -8.10
N TYR A 20 12.48 -5.94 -6.87
CA TYR A 20 11.19 -6.50 -6.52
C TYR A 20 10.64 -5.79 -5.28
N GLY A 21 9.40 -5.32 -5.33
CA GLY A 21 8.79 -4.65 -4.18
C GLY A 21 7.27 -4.61 -4.22
N ALA A 22 6.65 -4.58 -3.05
CA ALA A 22 5.25 -4.26 -2.91
C ALA A 22 5.06 -2.73 -2.96
N LYS A 23 4.07 -2.29 -3.74
CA LYS A 23 3.68 -0.89 -3.86
C LYS A 23 2.23 -0.77 -3.45
N GLN A 24 1.93 0.24 -2.63
CA GLN A 24 0.57 0.58 -2.22
C GLN A 24 0.12 1.82 -2.97
N LYS A 25 -1.12 1.80 -3.47
CA LYS A 25 -1.75 2.90 -4.18
C LYS A 25 -3.07 3.23 -3.50
N TYR A 26 -3.22 4.49 -3.14
CA TYR A 26 -4.50 5.02 -2.68
C TYR A 26 -5.47 5.04 -3.87
N LEU A 27 -6.61 4.33 -3.72
CA LEU A 27 -7.67 4.25 -4.72
C LEU A 27 -8.73 5.34 -4.54
N GLY A 28 -8.74 6.02 -3.38
CA GLY A 28 -9.73 7.02 -3.05
C GLY A 28 -10.46 6.71 -1.76
N ALA A 29 -11.47 7.52 -1.48
CA ALA A 29 -12.33 7.32 -0.33
C ALA A 29 -13.39 6.26 -0.66
N GLY A 30 -13.47 5.25 0.20
CA GLY A 30 -14.39 4.12 0.14
C GLY A 30 -15.71 4.42 0.83
N GLN A 31 -16.37 3.34 1.27
CA GLN A 31 -17.68 3.40 1.91
C GLN A 31 -17.58 3.98 3.33
N VAL A 32 -18.66 4.62 3.78
CA VAL A 32 -18.81 5.03 5.17
C VAL A 32 -19.35 3.84 5.96
N ARG A 33 -18.54 3.33 6.89
CA ARG A 33 -18.85 2.13 7.68
C ARG A 33 -18.42 2.36 9.13
N THR A 34 -19.18 1.82 10.08
CA THR A 34 -18.81 1.84 11.50
C THR A 34 -17.66 0.87 11.74
N CYS A 35 -16.56 1.37 12.30
CA CYS A 35 -15.38 0.54 12.52
C CYS A 35 -15.57 -0.44 13.69
N PRO A 36 -15.28 -1.75 13.52
CA PRO A 36 -15.42 -2.72 14.61
C PRO A 36 -14.39 -2.52 15.73
N ARG A 37 -13.35 -1.70 15.51
CA ARG A 37 -12.29 -1.45 16.49
C ARG A 37 -12.48 -0.17 17.31
N CYS A 38 -12.89 0.92 16.67
CA CYS A 38 -13.09 2.21 17.34
C CYS A 38 -14.55 2.64 17.44
N HIS A 39 -15.49 1.82 16.94
CA HIS A 39 -16.94 2.02 16.98
C HIS A 39 -17.43 3.37 16.44
N ASN A 40 -16.60 4.05 15.64
CA ASN A 40 -16.95 5.32 15.05
C ASN A 40 -17.30 5.13 13.57
N THR A 41 -18.25 5.92 13.08
CA THR A 41 -18.69 5.91 11.69
C THR A 41 -17.81 6.85 10.90
N THR A 42 -16.97 6.29 10.05
CA THR A 42 -16.00 7.06 9.26
C THR A 42 -16.02 6.59 7.82
N GLN A 43 -15.59 7.47 6.93
CA GLN A 43 -15.23 7.07 5.58
C GLN A 43 -13.96 6.22 5.63
N TRP A 44 -14.00 5.05 5.01
CA TRP A 44 -12.85 4.17 4.92
C TRP A 44 -12.01 4.54 3.70
N ASN A 45 -10.70 4.38 3.80
CA ASN A 45 -9.74 4.70 2.75
C ASN A 45 -9.44 3.44 1.94
N ARG A 46 -9.76 3.44 0.64
CA ARG A 46 -9.43 2.30 -0.24
C ARG A 46 -7.97 2.36 -0.65
N MET A 47 -7.26 1.28 -0.39
CA MET A 47 -5.88 1.10 -0.78
C MET A 47 -5.74 -0.19 -1.58
N ARG A 48 -4.86 -0.16 -2.58
CA ARG A 48 -4.50 -1.33 -3.38
C ARG A 48 -3.01 -1.56 -3.27
N GLU A 49 -2.63 -2.73 -2.82
CA GLU A 49 -1.26 -3.21 -2.88
C GLU A 49 -1.06 -4.05 -4.13
N PHE A 50 0.09 -3.89 -4.77
CA PHE A 50 0.52 -4.73 -5.89
C PHE A 50 2.01 -4.97 -5.81
N LYS A 51 2.42 -6.18 -6.19
CA LYS A 51 3.83 -6.51 -6.34
C LYS A 51 4.31 -6.05 -7.70
N GLN A 52 5.36 -5.26 -7.72
CA GLN A 52 6.01 -4.76 -8.93
C GLN A 52 7.41 -5.36 -9.02
N PHE A 53 7.68 -5.96 -10.16
CA PHE A 53 9.02 -6.37 -10.56
C PHE A 53 9.52 -5.40 -11.63
N THR A 54 10.68 -4.82 -11.36
CA THR A 54 11.39 -3.88 -12.25
C THR A 54 12.67 -4.54 -12.73
N LEU A 55 12.89 -4.60 -14.02
CA LEU A 55 14.16 -5.05 -14.62
C LEU A 55 14.81 -3.83 -15.27
N PHE A 56 16.06 -3.50 -14.95
CA PHE A 56 16.75 -2.29 -15.44
C PHE A 56 15.90 -1.02 -15.29
N PHE A 57 15.24 -0.85 -14.14
CA PHE A 57 14.29 0.26 -13.88
C PHE A 57 13.01 0.26 -14.73
N VAL A 58 12.84 -0.67 -15.68
CA VAL A 58 11.61 -0.86 -16.45
C VAL A 58 10.68 -1.81 -15.69
N PRO A 59 9.45 -1.40 -15.31
CA PRO A 59 8.48 -2.28 -14.68
C PRO A 59 7.95 -3.30 -15.69
N VAL A 60 8.46 -4.53 -15.66
CA VAL A 60 8.11 -5.60 -16.62
C VAL A 60 6.91 -6.43 -16.17
N ALA A 61 6.69 -6.57 -14.86
CA ALA A 61 5.59 -7.39 -14.35
C ALA A 61 4.97 -6.78 -13.09
N ARG A 62 3.63 -6.84 -13.02
CA ARG A 62 2.84 -6.43 -11.86
C ARG A 62 1.83 -7.53 -11.52
N TRP A 63 1.86 -8.05 -10.31
CA TRP A 63 0.95 -9.13 -9.88
C TRP A 63 0.45 -8.95 -8.44
N GLN A 64 -0.45 -9.84 -8.01
CA GLN A 64 -1.06 -9.84 -6.66
C GLN A 64 -1.66 -8.48 -6.29
N ARG A 65 -2.61 -8.01 -7.09
CA ARG A 65 -3.44 -6.84 -6.73
C ARG A 65 -4.31 -7.24 -5.53
N ARG A 66 -4.05 -6.66 -4.37
CA ARG A 66 -4.84 -6.85 -3.15
C ARG A 66 -5.48 -5.52 -2.79
N GLU A 67 -6.79 -5.51 -2.65
CA GLU A 67 -7.54 -4.34 -2.20
C GLU A 67 -7.88 -4.49 -0.73
N PHE A 68 -7.70 -3.40 -0.01
CA PHE A 68 -8.01 -3.33 1.41
C PHE A 68 -8.53 -1.92 1.73
N GLU A 69 -9.43 -1.87 2.68
CA GLU A 69 -10.00 -0.63 3.19
C GLU A 69 -9.36 -0.34 4.55
N VAL A 70 -8.90 0.89 4.75
CA VAL A 70 -8.25 1.34 5.98
C VAL A 70 -9.14 2.36 6.67
N CYS A 71 -9.44 2.16 7.95
CA CYS A 71 -10.17 3.11 8.76
C CYS A 71 -9.40 4.43 8.86
N GLY A 72 -10.02 5.54 8.46
CA GLY A 72 -9.40 6.88 8.49
C GLY A 72 -9.11 7.42 9.89
N ILE A 73 -9.65 6.79 10.95
CA ILE A 73 -9.48 7.23 12.34
C ILE A 73 -8.40 6.40 13.05
N CYS A 74 -8.57 5.08 13.11
CA CYS A 74 -7.72 4.20 13.90
C CYS A 74 -6.69 3.40 13.07
N GLY A 75 -6.73 3.50 11.74
CA GLY A 75 -5.80 2.80 10.85
C GLY A 75 -6.03 1.29 10.72
N THR A 76 -7.14 0.75 11.22
CA THR A 76 -7.52 -0.66 10.99
C THR A 76 -7.67 -0.94 9.50
N ALA A 77 -6.91 -1.89 8.97
CA ALA A 77 -7.05 -2.38 7.60
C ALA A 77 -7.91 -3.65 7.58
N VAL A 78 -8.91 -3.68 6.71
CA VAL A 78 -9.74 -4.86 6.42
C VAL A 78 -9.66 -5.17 4.92
N PRO A 79 -9.74 -6.44 4.50
CA PRO A 79 -9.90 -6.75 3.08
C PRO A 79 -11.17 -6.09 2.54
N ALA A 80 -11.07 -5.52 1.33
CA ALA A 80 -12.20 -4.87 0.64
C ALA A 80 -13.23 -5.89 0.16
#